data_AF-A0A534P6H1-F1
#
_entry.id   AF-A0A534P6H1-F1
#
_cell.length_a   1.000
_cell.length_b   1.000
_cell.length_c   1.000
_cell.angle_alpha   90.00
_cell.angle_beta   90.00
_cell.angle_gamma   90.00
#
_symmetry.space_group_name_H-M   'P 1'
#
loop_
_entity.id
_entity.type
_entity.pdbx_description
1 polymer ?
#
loop_
_entity_poly.entity_id
_entity_poly.type
_entity_poly.pdbx_seq_one_letter_code
_entity_poly.pdbx_strand_id
1 'polypeptide(L)'
;MDRMRKQLIALALLAACSSGPSPKPEPAGPAPASVSQTDTRNKNPAEVAASSGAPPSSVPGTPPPLPAQTGGGESVPPLVRMGVDESAMDTTVDPCQDFYKFACGNWLKNNPIPGDRATWGRSFTTIAEHNEAILRQIMEADARGEADPADPYAKKVGDFYATCMDEDKAETASL
;
A
#
# COMPACT_ATOMS: atom_id res chain seq x y z
N MET A 1 30.74 -24.44 -7.65
CA MET A 1 31.03 -23.02 -8.00
C MET A 1 29.88 -22.08 -7.62
N ASP A 2 28.61 -22.48 -7.77
CA ASP A 2 27.45 -21.60 -7.51
C ASP A 2 27.16 -21.33 -6.02
N ARG A 3 27.36 -22.32 -5.13
CA ARG A 3 27.25 -22.14 -3.66
C ARG A 3 28.32 -21.20 -3.08
N MET A 4 29.51 -21.17 -3.67
CA MET A 4 30.63 -20.32 -3.21
C MET A 4 30.39 -18.86 -3.59
N ARG A 5 29.79 -18.60 -4.76
CA ARG A 5 29.35 -17.26 -5.18
C ARG A 5 28.24 -16.72 -4.28
N LYS A 6 27.27 -17.55 -3.90
CA LYS A 6 26.17 -17.14 -2.98
C LYS A 6 26.66 -16.83 -1.56
N GLN A 7 27.68 -17.52 -1.05
CA GLN A 7 28.27 -17.19 0.26
C GLN A 7 29.21 -15.98 0.23
N LEU A 8 29.90 -15.73 -0.89
CA LEU A 8 30.73 -14.53 -1.05
C LEU A 8 29.90 -13.23 -1.12
N ILE A 9 28.70 -13.28 -1.71
CA ILE A 9 27.78 -12.13 -1.73
C ILE A 9 27.24 -11.83 -0.32
N ALA A 10 26.94 -12.85 0.47
CA ALA A 10 26.45 -12.69 1.85
C ALA A 10 27.53 -12.14 2.81
N LEU A 11 28.82 -12.46 2.58
CA LEU A 11 29.91 -11.96 3.41
C LEU A 11 30.35 -10.53 3.06
N ALA A 12 30.12 -10.08 1.83
CA ALA A 12 30.46 -8.72 1.39
C ALA A 12 29.50 -7.64 1.94
N LEU A 13 28.29 -8.03 2.36
CA LEU A 13 27.27 -7.12 2.91
C LEU A 13 27.53 -6.70 4.37
N LEU A 14 28.46 -7.33 5.09
CA LEU A 14 28.78 -6.98 6.48
C LEU A 14 30.02 -6.08 6.68
N ALA A 15 30.75 -5.73 5.61
CA ALA A 15 32.03 -5.02 5.74
C ALA A 15 32.10 -3.65 5.04
N ALA A 16 31.05 -3.20 4.35
CA ALA A 16 31.14 -1.99 3.52
C ALA A 16 30.73 -0.67 4.21
N CYS A 17 30.09 -0.70 5.37
CA CYS A 17 29.66 0.53 6.05
C CYS A 17 30.72 1.16 6.98
N SER A 18 31.90 0.55 7.16
CA SER A 18 32.82 0.94 8.26
C SER A 18 34.07 1.73 7.87
N SER A 19 34.23 2.21 6.63
CA SER A 19 35.42 3.01 6.30
C SER A 19 35.28 3.86 5.02
N GLY A 20 34.44 4.90 5.08
CA GLY A 20 34.48 6.02 4.13
C GLY A 20 35.04 7.27 4.82
N PRO A 21 35.89 8.09 4.16
CA PRO A 21 36.36 9.34 4.71
C PRO A 21 35.20 10.33 4.90
N SER A 22 35.12 10.97 6.07
CA SER A 22 34.11 11.99 6.38
C SER A 22 34.15 13.13 5.36
N PRO A 23 33.01 13.55 4.77
CA PRO A 23 32.98 14.71 3.89
C PRO A 23 33.29 16.00 4.67
N LYS A 24 34.08 16.88 4.06
CA LYS A 24 34.34 18.25 4.54
C LYS A 24 33.02 19.04 4.59
N PRO A 25 32.81 19.92 5.58
CA PRO A 25 31.65 20.78 5.62
C PRO A 25 31.66 21.74 4.42
N GLU A 26 30.64 21.65 3.59
CA GLU A 26 30.33 22.62 2.55
C GLU A 26 29.78 23.90 3.21
N PRO A 27 30.11 25.11 2.73
CA PRO A 27 29.57 26.34 3.31
C PRO A 27 28.05 26.37 3.19
N ALA A 28 27.38 26.57 4.33
CA ALA A 28 25.93 26.67 4.41
C ALA A 28 25.41 27.76 3.47
N GLY A 29 24.61 27.38 2.47
CA GLY A 29 23.71 28.31 1.79
C GLY A 29 22.73 28.95 2.79
N PRO A 30 22.15 30.12 2.48
CA PRO A 30 21.28 30.82 3.41
C PRO A 30 20.12 29.92 3.85
N ALA A 31 19.97 29.78 5.17
CA ALA A 31 18.91 29.01 5.78
C ALA A 31 17.53 29.56 5.37
N PRO A 32 16.53 28.70 5.09
CA PRO A 32 15.16 29.17 5.00
C PRO A 32 14.73 29.74 6.36
N ALA A 33 14.00 30.86 6.32
CA ALA A 33 13.53 31.56 7.51
C ALA A 33 12.86 30.60 8.50
N SER A 34 13.30 30.65 9.76
CA SER A 34 12.75 29.87 10.86
C SER A 34 11.29 30.27 11.08
N VAL A 35 10.36 29.37 10.81
CA VAL A 35 9.01 29.43 11.39
C VAL A 35 9.15 29.00 12.84
N SER A 36 8.94 29.93 13.79
CA SER A 36 8.80 29.59 15.20
C SER A 36 7.57 28.70 15.38
N GLN A 37 7.77 27.38 15.43
CA GLN A 37 6.79 26.47 15.98
C GLN A 37 6.93 26.52 17.50
N THR A 38 5.93 27.08 18.17
CA THR A 38 5.80 27.04 19.61
C THR A 38 5.79 25.58 20.08
N ASP A 39 6.79 25.23 20.87
CA ASP A 39 6.98 23.90 21.45
C ASP A 39 5.83 23.59 22.43
N THR A 40 4.91 22.74 22.01
CA THR A 40 3.87 22.16 22.89
C THR A 40 4.12 20.68 23.16
N ARG A 41 5.31 20.16 22.83
CA ARG A 41 5.57 18.71 22.85
C ARG A 41 5.95 18.15 24.22
N ASN A 42 5.88 18.95 25.29
CA ASN A 42 6.14 18.48 26.65
C ASN A 42 4.97 18.76 27.61
N LYS A 43 3.79 18.24 27.28
CA LYS A 43 2.70 18.05 28.26
C LYS A 43 2.56 16.57 28.60
N ASN A 44 2.59 16.29 29.89
CA ASN A 44 2.46 14.96 30.49
C ASN A 44 1.11 14.31 30.08
N PRO A 45 1.03 13.02 29.74
CA PRO A 45 -0.20 12.40 29.20
C PRO A 45 -1.37 12.26 30.18
N ALA A 46 -1.23 12.69 31.44
CA ALA A 46 -2.21 12.47 32.49
C ALA A 46 -3.30 13.54 32.61
N GLU A 47 -3.25 14.64 31.84
CA GLU A 47 -4.13 15.81 32.07
C GLU A 47 -5.19 16.05 30.96
N VAL A 48 -5.28 15.18 29.94
CA VAL A 48 -6.30 15.28 28.88
C VAL A 48 -7.48 14.31 29.06
N ALA A 49 -7.52 13.54 30.14
CA ALA A 49 -8.58 12.58 30.41
C ALA A 49 -9.63 13.16 31.38
N ALA A 50 -10.48 14.06 30.90
CA ALA A 50 -11.78 14.31 31.53
C ALA A 50 -12.78 14.89 30.51
N SER A 51 -13.79 14.07 30.19
CA SER A 51 -15.08 14.41 29.54
C SER A 51 -15.26 13.94 28.09
N SER A 52 -15.60 12.66 27.95
CA SER A 52 -16.73 12.18 27.14
C SER A 52 -16.91 10.69 27.40
N GLY A 53 -18.06 10.31 27.95
CA GLY A 53 -18.39 8.92 28.23
C GLY A 53 -18.54 8.11 26.94
N ALA A 54 -17.70 7.10 26.76
CA ALA A 54 -17.86 6.08 25.74
C ALA A 54 -18.86 4.99 26.22
N PRO A 55 -19.77 4.48 25.38
CA PRO A 55 -20.52 3.27 25.71
C PRO A 55 -19.61 2.03 25.67
N PRO A 56 -19.89 0.97 26.45
CA PRO A 56 -19.06 -0.21 26.48
C PRO A 56 -19.10 -0.94 25.13
N SER A 57 -17.92 -1.13 24.52
CA SER A 57 -17.73 -2.01 23.38
C SER A 57 -17.75 -3.46 23.84
N SER A 58 -18.86 -4.16 23.60
CA SER A 58 -18.94 -5.61 23.61
C SER A 58 -19.06 -6.09 22.17
N VAL A 59 -17.96 -6.58 21.60
CA VAL A 59 -17.97 -7.33 20.34
C VAL A 59 -17.68 -8.79 20.65
N PRO A 60 -18.69 -9.68 20.72
CA PRO A 60 -18.47 -11.10 20.58
C PRO A 60 -18.75 -11.50 19.13
N GLY A 61 -17.74 -12.05 18.45
CA GLY A 61 -17.90 -12.70 17.16
C GLY A 61 -16.59 -12.82 16.42
N THR A 62 -16.07 -14.04 16.31
CA THR A 62 -15.04 -14.37 15.32
C THR A 62 -15.61 -14.07 13.93
N PRO A 63 -14.94 -13.28 13.07
CA PRO A 63 -15.43 -13.07 11.72
C PRO A 63 -15.51 -14.42 10.98
N PRO A 64 -16.55 -14.65 10.16
CA PRO A 64 -16.67 -15.88 9.38
C PRO A 64 -15.44 -16.04 8.47
N PRO A 65 -15.02 -17.28 8.18
CA PRO A 65 -13.94 -17.53 7.25
C PRO A 65 -14.31 -16.95 5.88
N LEU A 66 -13.36 -16.22 5.27
CA LEU A 66 -13.50 -15.71 3.92
C LEU A 66 -13.82 -16.88 2.97
N PRO A 67 -14.82 -16.76 2.08
CA PRO A 67 -15.12 -17.80 1.11
C PRO A 67 -13.91 -18.09 0.23
N ALA A 68 -13.74 -19.36 -0.12
CA ALA A 68 -12.68 -19.79 -1.03
C ALA A 68 -13.00 -19.26 -2.44
N GLN A 69 -12.23 -18.28 -2.89
CA GLN A 69 -12.33 -17.69 -4.22
C GLN A 69 -12.26 -18.78 -5.29
N THR A 70 -13.41 -19.22 -5.80
CA THR A 70 -13.54 -20.16 -6.92
C THR A 70 -14.43 -19.53 -7.98
N GLY A 71 -13.92 -18.46 -8.61
CA GLY A 71 -14.59 -17.76 -9.69
C GLY A 71 -13.69 -17.63 -10.91
N GLY A 72 -14.10 -18.24 -12.03
CA GLY A 72 -13.46 -18.11 -13.34
C GLY A 72 -13.84 -16.80 -14.02
N GLY A 73 -13.22 -15.71 -13.60
CA GLY A 73 -13.11 -14.44 -14.34
C GLY A 73 -11.64 -14.14 -14.60
N GLU A 74 -11.35 -13.27 -15.57
CA GLU A 74 -9.98 -12.91 -15.97
C GLU A 74 -9.08 -12.72 -14.75
N SER A 75 -8.10 -13.61 -14.60
CA SER A 75 -7.38 -13.77 -13.34
C SER A 75 -6.59 -12.49 -13.05
N VAL A 76 -7.00 -11.74 -12.03
CA VAL A 76 -6.19 -10.61 -11.56
C VAL A 76 -4.83 -11.17 -11.15
N PRO A 77 -3.72 -10.77 -11.79
CA PRO A 77 -2.43 -11.39 -11.54
C PRO A 77 -2.07 -11.29 -10.06
N PRO A 78 -1.59 -12.38 -9.43
CA PRO A 78 -1.26 -12.37 -8.01
C PRO A 78 -0.18 -11.32 -7.75
N LEU A 79 -0.41 -10.47 -6.75
CA LEU A 79 0.55 -9.43 -6.36
C LEU A 79 1.80 -9.99 -5.67
N VAL A 80 1.74 -11.22 -5.16
CA VAL A 80 2.72 -11.70 -4.19
C VAL A 80 3.76 -12.57 -4.86
N ARG A 81 4.97 -12.01 -5.01
CA ARG A 81 6.20 -12.80 -4.93
C ARG A 81 6.72 -12.68 -3.52
N MET A 82 6.90 -13.83 -2.85
CA MET A 82 7.46 -13.87 -1.50
C MET A 82 8.93 -13.45 -1.53
N GLY A 83 9.30 -12.49 -0.68
CA GLY A 83 10.69 -12.04 -0.51
C GLY A 83 10.98 -10.68 -1.13
N VAL A 84 12.27 -10.40 -1.32
CA VAL A 84 12.76 -9.17 -1.94
C VAL A 84 12.64 -9.29 -3.46
N ASP A 85 12.05 -8.26 -4.08
CA ASP A 85 11.92 -8.18 -5.53
C ASP A 85 13.12 -7.47 -6.13
N GLU A 86 14.09 -8.26 -6.57
CA GLU A 86 15.34 -7.77 -7.16
C GLU A 86 15.09 -6.92 -8.44
N SER A 87 13.95 -7.10 -9.12
CA SER A 87 13.63 -6.32 -10.32
C SER A 87 13.29 -4.85 -10.00
N ALA A 88 12.88 -4.57 -8.76
CA ALA A 88 12.62 -3.21 -8.29
C ALA A 88 13.91 -2.45 -7.94
N MET A 89 15.01 -3.16 -7.68
CA MET A 89 16.26 -2.60 -7.19
C MET A 89 17.09 -1.99 -8.32
N ASP A 90 17.70 -0.84 -8.07
CA ASP A 90 18.73 -0.23 -8.92
C ASP A 90 20.10 -0.47 -8.30
N THR A 91 20.77 -1.55 -8.73
CA THR A 91 22.08 -1.96 -8.20
C THR A 91 23.24 -1.06 -8.63
N THR A 92 22.98 -0.02 -9.43
CA THR A 92 23.99 0.98 -9.80
C THR A 92 24.14 2.08 -8.75
N VAL A 93 23.20 2.16 -7.80
CA VAL A 93 23.21 3.12 -6.69
C VAL A 93 23.93 2.53 -5.48
N ASP A 94 24.82 3.29 -4.84
CA ASP A 94 25.43 2.90 -3.57
C ASP A 94 24.35 2.88 -2.46
N PRO A 95 24.02 1.71 -1.86
CA PRO A 95 23.01 1.61 -0.81
C PRO A 95 23.36 2.41 0.45
N CYS A 96 24.64 2.70 0.70
CA CYS A 96 25.08 3.49 1.85
C CYS A 96 24.81 5.00 1.67
N GLN A 97 24.58 5.45 0.44
CA GLN A 97 24.30 6.86 0.11
C GLN A 97 22.81 7.11 -0.06
N ASP A 98 22.11 6.25 -0.81
CA ASP A 98 20.67 6.34 -1.00
C ASP A 98 20.04 4.95 -1.10
N PHE A 99 19.71 4.40 0.07
CA PHE A 99 19.10 3.08 0.16
C PHE A 99 17.74 3.00 -0.54
N TYR A 100 16.97 4.10 -0.59
CA TYR A 100 15.66 4.09 -1.22
C TYR A 100 15.77 3.99 -2.75
N LYS A 101 16.69 4.76 -3.36
CA LYS A 101 16.99 4.64 -4.79
C LYS A 101 17.60 3.29 -5.11
N PHE A 102 18.48 2.74 -4.27
CA PHE A 102 18.98 1.38 -4.45
C PHE A 102 17.86 0.33 -4.42
N ALA A 103 16.98 0.38 -3.42
CA ALA A 103 15.96 -0.66 -3.23
C ALA A 103 14.78 -0.55 -4.20
N CYS A 104 14.40 0.68 -4.60
CA CYS A 104 13.16 0.95 -5.35
C CYS A 104 13.40 1.63 -6.71
N GLY A 105 14.65 1.96 -7.06
CA GLY A 105 14.97 2.86 -8.17
C GLY A 105 14.44 2.39 -9.52
N ASN A 106 14.50 1.10 -9.82
CA ASN A 106 13.96 0.57 -11.07
C ASN A 106 12.43 0.52 -11.05
N TRP A 107 11.81 0.24 -9.90
CA TRP A 107 10.36 0.32 -9.80
C TRP A 107 9.86 1.75 -10.07
N LEU A 108 10.48 2.77 -9.48
CA LEU A 108 10.12 4.17 -9.68
C LEU A 108 10.22 4.60 -11.16
N LYS A 109 11.24 4.13 -11.89
CA LYS A 109 11.43 4.43 -13.32
C LYS A 109 10.31 3.83 -14.18
N ASN A 110 9.83 2.64 -13.83
CA ASN A 110 8.88 1.88 -14.62
C ASN A 110 7.41 2.11 -14.24
N ASN A 111 7.15 2.81 -13.12
CA ASN A 111 5.81 2.99 -12.57
C ASN A 111 5.54 4.48 -12.30
N PRO A 112 5.37 5.31 -13.34
CA PRO A 112 4.97 6.70 -13.16
C PRO A 112 3.58 6.79 -12.50
N ILE A 113 3.31 7.91 -11.84
CA ILE A 113 2.01 8.14 -11.19
C ILE A 113 0.92 8.22 -12.29
N PRO A 114 -0.13 7.37 -12.25
CA PRO A 114 -1.25 7.47 -13.16
C PRO A 114 -1.97 8.83 -13.06
N GLY A 115 -2.57 9.30 -14.16
CA GLY A 115 -3.16 10.66 -14.23
C GLY A 115 -4.36 10.90 -13.31
N ASP A 116 -5.01 9.83 -12.86
CA ASP A 116 -6.14 9.81 -11.93
C ASP A 116 -5.72 9.65 -10.46
N ARG A 117 -4.41 9.54 -10.17
CA ARG A 117 -3.89 9.31 -8.83
C ARG A 117 -2.96 10.44 -8.40
N ALA A 118 -3.04 10.82 -7.12
CA ALA A 118 -2.11 11.79 -6.53
C ALA A 118 -0.77 11.14 -6.11
N THR A 119 -0.78 9.84 -5.81
CA THR A 119 0.38 9.07 -5.36
C THR A 119 0.36 7.69 -5.97
N TRP A 120 1.56 7.11 -6.16
CA TRP A 120 1.71 5.75 -6.66
C TRP A 120 2.90 5.07 -6.00
N GLY A 121 2.66 3.91 -5.37
CA GLY A 121 3.64 3.19 -4.60
C GLY A 121 3.38 1.69 -4.59
N ARG A 122 4.45 0.91 -4.72
CA ARG A 122 4.45 -0.56 -4.76
C ARG A 122 3.80 -1.25 -3.55
N SER A 123 3.81 -0.59 -2.39
CA SER A 123 3.40 -1.22 -1.12
C SER A 123 1.95 -1.00 -0.74
N PHE A 124 1.33 0.11 -1.13
CA PHE A 124 -0.02 0.46 -0.66
C PHE A 124 -0.97 0.71 -1.82
N THR A 125 -0.65 1.62 -2.74
CA THR A 125 -1.60 1.99 -3.80
C THR A 125 -1.78 0.87 -4.82
N THR A 126 -0.72 0.16 -5.19
CA THR A 126 -0.84 -0.99 -6.12
C THR A 126 -1.57 -2.17 -5.48
N ILE A 127 -1.48 -2.33 -4.15
CA ILE A 127 -2.23 -3.35 -3.42
C ILE A 127 -3.71 -2.97 -3.35
N ALA A 128 -3.99 -1.70 -3.06
CA ALA A 128 -5.35 -1.19 -3.07
C ALA A 128 -6.00 -1.36 -4.46
N GLU A 129 -5.30 -0.98 -5.53
CA GLU A 129 -5.77 -1.14 -6.92
C GLU A 129 -6.13 -2.60 -7.24
N HIS A 130 -5.27 -3.54 -6.87
CA HIS A 130 -5.54 -4.95 -7.09
C HIS A 130 -6.75 -5.45 -6.32
N ASN A 131 -6.89 -5.04 -5.06
CA ASN A 131 -8.03 -5.39 -4.24
C ASN A 131 -9.31 -4.77 -4.80
N GLU A 132 -9.28 -3.50 -5.23
CA GLU A 132 -10.40 -2.83 -5.91
C GLU A 132 -10.80 -3.59 -7.17
N ALA A 133 -9.85 -4.08 -7.96
CA ALA A 133 -10.13 -4.90 -9.14
C ALA A 133 -10.82 -6.22 -8.78
N ILE A 134 -10.35 -6.93 -7.75
CA ILE A 134 -10.99 -8.17 -7.29
C ILE A 134 -12.40 -7.90 -6.76
N LEU A 135 -12.55 -6.88 -5.90
CA LEU A 135 -13.85 -6.51 -5.35
C LEU A 135 -14.83 -6.14 -6.45
N ARG A 136 -14.38 -5.38 -7.46
CA ARG A 136 -15.20 -5.07 -8.63
C ARG A 136 -15.64 -6.32 -9.37
N GLN A 137 -14.74 -7.28 -9.63
CA GLN A 137 -15.11 -8.54 -10.28
C GLN A 137 -16.19 -9.31 -9.50
N ILE A 138 -16.07 -9.35 -8.17
CA ILE A 138 -17.07 -10.00 -7.30
C ILE A 138 -18.42 -9.28 -7.41
N MET A 139 -18.44 -7.96 -7.21
CA MET A 139 -19.68 -7.18 -7.24
C MET A 139 -20.35 -7.19 -8.62
N GLU A 140 -19.58 -7.19 -9.70
CA GLU A 140 -20.08 -7.34 -11.06
C GLU A 140 -20.71 -8.73 -11.29
N ALA A 141 -20.09 -9.80 -10.79
CA ALA A 141 -20.66 -11.15 -10.85
C ALA A 141 -21.96 -11.23 -10.04
N ASP A 142 -21.97 -10.69 -8.82
CA ASP A 142 -23.16 -10.64 -7.98
C ASP A 142 -24.31 -9.87 -8.64
N ALA A 143 -24.01 -8.72 -9.27
CA ALA A 143 -24.99 -7.93 -10.00
C ALA A 143 -25.56 -8.66 -11.24
N ARG A 144 -24.79 -9.56 -11.86
CA ARG A 144 -25.26 -10.43 -12.95
C ARG A 144 -26.02 -11.67 -12.46
N GLY A 145 -26.12 -11.88 -11.14
CA GLY A 145 -26.72 -13.08 -10.56
C GLY A 145 -25.83 -14.33 -10.67
N GLU A 146 -24.52 -14.13 -10.86
CA GLU A 146 -23.50 -15.17 -10.96
C GLU A 146 -22.78 -15.41 -9.61
N ALA A 147 -23.36 -14.89 -8.52
CA ALA A 147 -22.85 -15.00 -7.16
C ALA A 147 -22.66 -16.45 -6.69
N ASP A 148 -21.79 -16.63 -5.70
CA ASP A 148 -21.75 -17.87 -4.92
C ASP A 148 -23.12 -18.12 -4.26
N PRO A 149 -23.82 -19.23 -4.58
CA PRO A 149 -25.11 -19.55 -3.97
C PRO A 149 -25.06 -19.72 -2.45
N ALA A 150 -23.87 -19.94 -1.87
CA ALA A 150 -23.66 -20.04 -0.43
C ALA A 150 -23.58 -18.67 0.26
N ASP A 151 -23.40 -17.57 -0.45
CA ASP A 151 -23.36 -16.23 0.13
C ASP A 151 -24.77 -15.63 0.27
N PRO A 152 -25.33 -15.51 1.49
CA PRO A 152 -26.66 -14.96 1.70
C PRO A 152 -26.75 -13.45 1.45
N TYR A 153 -25.62 -12.75 1.26
CA TYR A 153 -25.56 -11.30 1.08
C TYR A 153 -25.31 -10.88 -0.37
N ALA A 154 -24.89 -11.78 -1.25
CA ALA A 154 -24.48 -11.46 -2.60
C ALA A 154 -25.53 -10.68 -3.40
N LYS A 155 -26.82 -11.06 -3.29
CA LYS A 155 -27.90 -10.29 -3.94
C LYS A 155 -27.94 -8.83 -3.48
N LYS A 156 -27.77 -8.57 -2.19
CA LYS A 156 -27.80 -7.21 -1.64
C LYS A 156 -26.59 -6.40 -2.12
N VAL A 157 -25.42 -7.04 -2.18
CA VAL A 157 -24.18 -6.42 -2.67
C VAL A 157 -24.30 -6.09 -4.16
N GLY A 158 -24.73 -7.06 -4.98
CA GLY A 158 -24.94 -6.89 -6.43
C GLY A 158 -26.00 -5.83 -6.75
N ASP A 159 -27.14 -5.85 -6.06
CA ASP A 159 -28.20 -4.84 -6.26
C ASP A 159 -27.66 -3.43 -5.92
N PHE A 160 -26.95 -3.28 -4.79
CA PHE A 160 -26.38 -1.99 -4.40
C PHE A 160 -25.34 -1.49 -5.42
N TYR A 161 -24.42 -2.36 -5.84
CA TYR A 161 -23.44 -2.03 -6.86
C TYR A 161 -24.11 -1.58 -8.17
N ALA A 162 -25.12 -2.32 -8.64
CA ALA A 162 -25.85 -2.00 -9.87
C ALA A 162 -26.54 -0.63 -9.80
N THR A 163 -27.03 -0.20 -8.62
CA THR A 163 -27.61 1.15 -8.49
C THR A 163 -26.60 2.27 -8.70
N CYS A 164 -25.34 2.06 -8.30
CA CYS A 164 -24.29 3.07 -8.45
C CYS A 164 -23.73 3.11 -9.89
N MET A 165 -23.75 1.98 -10.59
CA MET A 165 -23.16 1.86 -11.94
C MET A 165 -24.13 2.23 -13.07
N ASP A 166 -25.43 2.40 -12.78
CA ASP A 166 -26.43 2.80 -13.77
C ASP A 166 -26.42 4.34 -13.95
N GLU A 167 -25.43 4.81 -14.71
CA GLU A 167 -25.25 6.24 -15.00
C GLU A 167 -26.47 6.86 -15.71
N ASP A 168 -27.10 6.14 -16.65
CA ASP A 168 -28.29 6.61 -17.37
C ASP A 168 -29.44 6.93 -16.41
N LYS A 169 -29.72 6.04 -15.46
CA LYS A 169 -30.72 6.30 -14.42
C LYS A 169 -30.29 7.41 -13.47
N ALA A 170 -29.01 7.49 -13.09
CA ALA A 170 -28.52 8.54 -12.20
C ALA A 170 -28.69 9.94 -12.81
N GLU A 171 -28.36 10.10 -14.09
CA GLU A 171 -28.48 11.36 -14.82
C GLU A 171 -29.95 11.73 -15.07
N THR A 172 -30.81 10.75 -15.38
CA THR A 172 -32.23 11.01 -15.65
C THR A 172 -33.03 11.28 -14.38
N ALA A 173 -32.65 10.71 -13.23
CA ALA A 173 -33.36 10.88 -11.96
C ALA A 173 -33.19 12.28 -11.33
N SER A 174 -32.30 13.12 -11.88
CA SER A 174 -32.01 14.46 -11.39
C SER A 174 -32.80 15.57 -12.11
N LEU A 175 -33.82 15.21 -12.91
CA LEU A 175 -34.72 16.12 -13.64
C LEU A 175 -36.18 15.93 -13.18
#